data_AF-A0A939NN45-F1
#
_entry.id   AF-A0A939NN45-F1
#
_cell.length_a   1.000
_cell.length_b   1.000
_cell.length_c   1.000
_cell.angle_alpha   90.00
_cell.angle_beta   90.00
_cell.angle_gamma   90.00
#
_symmetry.space_group_name_H-M   'P 1'
#
loop_
_entity.id
_entity.type
_entity.pdbx_description
1 polymer ?
#
loop_
_entity_poly.entity_id
_entity_poly.type
_entity_poly.pdbx_seq_one_letter_code
_entity_poly.pdbx_strand_id
1 'polypeptide(L)'
;MLLKALGYRVTAVSGRESTHDYLRQLGADTILPRSDFAETRPLEKQLWAGAVDTVGGPVLAKVLAQTQYRGCVAACGLAGASICRPP
;
A
#
# COMPACT_ATOMS: atom_id res chain seq x y z
N MET A 1 -0.09 13.31 5.13
CA MET A 1 0.62 14.51 5.62
C MET A 1 1.85 14.21 6.49
N LEU A 2 1.88 13.22 7.38
CA LEU A 2 3.10 12.95 8.19
C LEU A 2 4.34 12.56 7.36
N LEU A 3 4.21 11.54 6.49
CA LEU A 3 5.34 11.02 5.71
C LEU A 3 5.96 12.07 4.78
N LYS A 4 5.12 12.91 4.16
CA LYS A 4 5.60 14.01 3.31
C LYS A 4 6.35 15.08 4.12
N ALA A 5 5.85 15.42 5.31
CA ALA A 5 6.52 16.36 6.21
C ALA A 5 7.88 15.84 6.69
N LEU A 6 8.02 14.53 6.86
CA LEU A 6 9.30 13.87 7.16
C LEU A 6 10.23 13.73 5.94
N GLY A 7 9.85 14.25 4.77
CA GLY A 7 10.69 14.26 3.57
C GLY A 7 10.64 12.97 2.73
N TYR A 8 9.73 12.04 3.01
CA TYR A 8 9.59 10.83 2.19
C TYR A 8 8.89 11.11 0.86
N ARG A 9 9.25 10.31 -0.15
CA ARG A 9 8.46 10.18 -1.39
C ARG A 9 7.30 9.23 -1.14
N VAL A 10 6.07 9.73 -1.24
CA VAL A 10 4.87 8.99 -0.83
C VAL A 10 4.12 8.49 -2.05
N THR A 11 3.96 7.17 -2.16
CA THR A 11 3.05 6.54 -3.11
C THR A 11 1.79 6.11 -2.38
N ALA A 12 0.62 6.62 -2.79
CA ALA A 12 -0.66 6.20 -2.25
C ALA A 12 -1.31 5.14 -3.16
N VAL A 13 -1.96 4.14 -2.57
CA VAL A 13 -2.75 3.15 -3.31
C VAL A 13 -4.23 3.41 -3.04
N SER A 14 -5.03 3.59 -4.08
CA SER A 14 -6.47 3.82 -3.94
C SER A 14 -7.25 3.08 -5.01
N GLY A 15 -8.43 2.58 -4.64
CA GLY A 15 -9.43 2.06 -5.59
C GLY A 15 -10.45 3.12 -6.02
N ARG A 16 -10.39 4.34 -5.48
CA ARG A 16 -11.39 5.38 -5.70
C ARG A 16 -10.74 6.63 -6.30
N GLU A 17 -10.87 6.78 -7.61
CA GLU A 17 -10.28 7.90 -8.35
C GLU A 17 -10.71 9.27 -7.83
N SER A 18 -11.97 9.41 -7.39
CA SER A 18 -12.47 10.66 -6.79
C SER A 18 -11.73 11.10 -5.51
N THR A 19 -10.89 10.24 -4.92
CA THR A 19 -10.05 10.60 -3.76
C THR A 19 -8.66 11.11 -4.14
N HIS A 20 -8.30 11.10 -5.43
CA HIS A 20 -6.92 11.38 -5.86
C HIS A 20 -6.46 12.80 -5.50
N ASP A 21 -7.31 13.80 -5.69
CA ASP A 21 -6.93 15.19 -5.38
C ASP A 21 -6.73 15.40 -3.88
N TYR A 22 -7.57 14.76 -3.06
CA TYR A 22 -7.40 14.74 -1.62
C TYR A 22 -6.07 14.07 -1.21
N LEU A 23 -5.73 12.93 -1.83
CA LEU A 23 -4.46 12.25 -1.55
C LEU A 23 -3.23 13.09 -1.93
N ARG A 24 -3.29 13.82 -3.04
CA ARG A 24 -2.23 14.77 -3.44
C ARG A 24 -2.10 15.91 -2.43
N GLN A 25 -3.21 16.49 -1.97
CA GLN A 25 -3.20 17.51 -0.93
C GLN A 25 -2.60 16.99 0.39
N LEU A 26 -2.79 15.71 0.70
CA LEU A 26 -2.15 15.06 1.85
C LEU A 26 -0.66 14.77 1.65
N GLY A 27 -0.11 14.96 0.45
CA GLY A 27 1.30 14.80 0.12
C GLY A 27 1.68 13.53 -0.62
N ALA A 28 0.74 12.85 -1.30
CA ALA A 28 1.07 11.77 -2.22
C ALA A 28 1.73 12.30 -3.50
N ASP A 29 2.92 11.81 -3.81
CA ASP A 29 3.66 12.13 -5.04
C ASP A 29 3.18 11.30 -6.23
N THR A 30 2.85 10.04 -5.97
CA THR A 30 2.32 9.08 -6.95
C THR A 30 1.06 8.43 -6.39
N ILE A 31 0.09 8.15 -7.25
CA ILE A 31 -1.10 7.38 -6.88
C ILE A 31 -1.20 6.16 -7.80
N LEU A 32 -1.31 4.98 -7.22
CA LEU A 32 -1.46 3.71 -7.94
C LEU A 32 -2.87 3.14 -7.71
N PRO A 33 -3.49 2.56 -8.75
CA PRO A 33 -4.76 1.88 -8.60
C PRO A 33 -4.57 0.57 -7.80
N ARG A 34 -5.57 0.21 -7.00
CA ARG A 34 -5.56 -1.04 -6.23
C ARG A 34 -5.41 -2.30 -7.10
N SER A 35 -5.85 -2.25 -8.35
CA SER A 35 -5.73 -3.35 -9.33
C SER A 35 -4.30 -3.81 -9.58
N ASP A 36 -3.32 -2.90 -9.47
CA ASP A 36 -1.90 -3.22 -9.72
C ASP A 36 -1.31 -4.16 -8.67
N PHE A 37 -2.01 -4.30 -7.53
CA PHE A 37 -1.61 -5.11 -6.40
C PHE A 37 -2.31 -6.48 -6.36
N ALA A 38 -2.98 -6.88 -7.44
CA ALA A 38 -3.44 -8.25 -7.64
C ALA A 38 -2.26 -9.15 -8.00
N GLU A 39 -2.28 -10.38 -7.47
CA GLU A 39 -1.32 -11.48 -7.71
C GLU A 39 0.17 -11.11 -7.51
N THR A 40 0.90 -11.93 -6.77
CA THR A 40 2.31 -11.67 -6.46
C THR A 40 3.11 -12.95 -6.47
N ARG A 41 4.35 -12.86 -6.94
CA ARG A 41 5.36 -13.89 -6.64
C ARG A 41 5.85 -13.71 -5.20
N PRO A 42 6.48 -14.73 -4.58
CA PRO A 42 7.01 -14.63 -3.22
C PRO A 42 8.04 -13.50 -3.04
N LEU A 43 8.80 -13.19 -4.09
CA LEU A 43 9.74 -12.08 -4.10
C LEU A 43 9.68 -11.37 -5.46
N GLU A 44 9.57 -10.05 -5.43
CA GLU A 44 9.53 -9.19 -6.60
C GLU A 44 10.66 -8.15 -6.54
N LYS A 45 10.68 -7.24 -7.53
CA LYS A 45 11.63 -6.13 -7.53
C LYS A 45 11.38 -5.28 -6.28
N GLN A 46 12.46 -4.95 -5.57
CA GLN A 46 12.38 -4.11 -4.38
C GLN A 46 12.08 -2.66 -4.78
N LEU A 47 10.97 -2.12 -4.30
CA LEU A 47 10.47 -0.78 -4.59
C LEU A 47 10.25 0.06 -3.33
N TRP A 48 9.86 -0.57 -2.23
CA TRP A 48 9.36 0.14 -1.05
C TRP A 48 10.38 0.13 0.09
N ALA A 49 10.85 1.29 0.52
CA ALA A 49 11.66 1.42 1.73
C ALA A 49 10.87 1.05 3.01
N GLY A 50 9.55 1.22 2.96
CA GLY A 50 8.60 0.77 3.97
C GLY A 50 7.18 1.07 3.51
N ALA A 51 6.19 0.53 4.23
CA ALA A 51 4.79 0.73 3.90
C ALA A 51 3.91 0.76 5.16
N VAL A 52 2.77 1.46 5.03
CA VAL A 52 1.69 1.43 6.02
C VAL A 52 0.48 0.83 5.32
N ASP A 53 0.06 -0.35 5.77
CA ASP A 53 -1.02 -1.10 5.13
C ASP A 53 -2.28 -1.10 6.01
N THR A 54 -3.38 -0.59 5.44
CA THR A 54 -4.71 -0.60 6.06
C THR A 54 -5.68 -1.55 5.35
N VAL A 55 -5.22 -2.22 4.30
CA VAL A 55 -6.04 -3.04 3.42
C VAL A 55 -5.87 -4.52 3.77
N GLY A 56 -4.65 -5.01 3.93
CA GLY A 56 -4.41 -6.44 4.12
C GLY A 56 -4.61 -7.25 2.84
N GLY A 57 -4.63 -8.57 2.99
CA GLY A 57 -4.92 -9.50 1.88
C GLY A 57 -3.88 -9.44 0.74
N PRO A 58 -4.31 -9.56 -0.53
CA PRO A 58 -3.39 -9.55 -1.68
C PRO A 58 -2.52 -8.30 -1.79
N VAL A 59 -3.05 -7.14 -1.35
CA VAL A 59 -2.31 -5.88 -1.36
C VAL A 59 -1.11 -5.97 -0.42
N LEU A 60 -1.32 -6.45 0.82
CA LEU A 60 -0.25 -6.67 1.78
C LEU A 60 0.78 -7.65 1.24
N ALA A 61 0.33 -8.76 0.64
CA ALA A 61 1.22 -9.78 0.09
C ALA A 61 2.15 -9.20 -0.98
N LYS A 62 1.62 -8.39 -1.91
CA LYS A 62 2.39 -7.72 -2.97
C LYS A 62 3.36 -6.68 -2.40
N VAL A 63 2.92 -5.89 -1.42
CA VAL A 63 3.77 -4.90 -0.75
C VAL A 63 4.95 -5.58 -0.05
N LEU A 64 4.71 -6.69 0.65
CA LEU A 64 5.77 -7.48 1.29
C LEU A 64 6.78 -8.01 0.28
N ALA A 65 6.31 -8.57 -0.84
CA ALA A 65 7.18 -9.10 -1.91
C ALA A 65 8.05 -8.01 -2.57
N GLN A 66 7.63 -6.76 -2.54
CA GLN A 66 8.33 -5.60 -3.12
C GLN A 66 9.05 -4.74 -2.07
N THR A 67 9.05 -5.13 -0.80
CA THR A 67 9.73 -4.37 0.26
C THR A 67 11.24 -4.52 0.15
N GLN A 68 11.97 -3.41 0.29
CA GLN A 68 13.42 -3.39 0.28
C GLN A 68 14.00 -4.17 1.46
N TYR A 69 15.24 -4.64 1.29
CA TYR A 69 15.97 -5.25 2.40
C TYR A 69 16.03 -4.29 3.60
N ARG A 70 15.71 -4.80 4.80
CA ARG A 70 15.54 -4.02 6.05
C ARG A 70 14.40 -2.99 6.03
N GLY A 71 13.54 -3.01 5.02
CA GLY A 71 12.29 -2.28 5.01
C GLY A 71 11.28 -2.87 6.00
N CYS A 72 10.33 -2.05 6.43
CA CYS A 72 9.30 -2.45 7.38
C CYS A 72 7.90 -2.15 6.82
N VAL A 73 6.95 -3.04 7.08
CA VAL A 73 5.55 -2.86 6.75
C VAL A 73 4.72 -2.86 8.03
N ALA A 74 4.10 -1.73 8.35
CA ALA A 74 3.15 -1.61 9.44
C ALA A 74 1.76 -2.02 8.96
N ALA A 75 1.34 -3.25 9.29
CA ALA A 75 0.00 -3.75 8.98
C ALA A 75 -1.01 -3.36 10.06
N CYS A 76 -2.03 -2.59 9.69
CA CYS A 76 -3.00 -1.99 10.60
C CYS A 76 -4.46 -2.26 10.21
N GLY A 77 -4.75 -2.92 9.09
CA GLY A 77 -6.12 -3.14 8.65
C GLY A 77 -6.31 -4.36 7.74
N LEU A 78 -7.58 -4.76 7.60
CA LEU A 78 -8.00 -5.97 6.89
C LEU A 78 -9.14 -5.70 5.88
N ALA A 79 -9.28 -4.46 5.41
CA ALA A 79 -10.35 -4.04 4.50
C ALA A 79 -10.37 -4.79 3.14
N GLY A 80 -9.32 -5.53 2.81
CA GLY A 80 -9.16 -6.30 1.59
C GLY A 80 -8.97 -7.80 1.80
N ALA A 81 -9.02 -8.31 3.04
CA ALA A 81 -9.04 -9.76 3.25
C ALA A 81 -10.48 -10.27 3.41
N SER A 82 -10.72 -11.47 2.88
CA SER A 82 -12.03 -12.12 2.87
C SER A 82 -12.27 -13.00 4.12
N ILE A 83 -11.95 -12.51 5.32
CA ILE A 83 -12.26 -13.25 6.57
C ILE A 83 -13.53 -12.71 7.21
N CYS A 84 -14.67 -13.20 6.72
CA CYS A 84 -15.81 -13.64 7.54
C CYS A 84 -16.90 -14.18 6.60
N ARG A 85 -16.85 -15.49 6.30
CA ARG A 85 -18.09 -16.26 6.12
C ARG A 85 -18.07 -17.32 7.21
N PRO A 86 -19.05 -17.36 8.13
CA PRO A 86 -19.27 -18.59 8.89
C PRO A 86 -19.59 -19.73 7.90
N PRO A 87 -19.37 -21.00 8.29
CA PRO A 87 -19.75 -22.15 7.47
C PRO A 87 -21.22 -22.09 7.05
#